data_AF-A0A7S0NMV8-F1
#
_entry.id   AF-A0A7S0NMV8-F1
#
_cell.length_a   1.000
_cell.length_b   1.000
_cell.length_c   1.000
_cell.angle_alpha   90.00
_cell.angle_beta   90.00
_cell.angle_gamma   90.00
#
_symmetry.space_group_name_H-M   'P 1'
#
loop_
_entity.id
_entity.type
_entity.pdbx_description
1 polymer ?
#
loop_
_entity_poly.entity_id
_entity_poly.type
_entity_poly.pdbx_seq_one_letter_code
_entity_poly.pdbx_strand_id
1 'polypeptide(L)'
;PELLDEDGRYGLSLEYVKKFRENGRVDDVDGALLEARVYSGWKGHSKEAEAAYQDVIETHGDDFRGYLAKGVFYREIGKPDAAEGMFRQAKALVPGEMREVVNAVIAQAKAQGALQ
;
A
#
# COMPACT_ATOMS: atom_id res chain seq x y z
N PRO A 1 -22.08 -5.43 -10.13
CA PRO A 1 -21.85 -4.09 -10.71
C PRO A 1 -20.50 -3.56 -10.24
N GLU A 2 -19.50 -3.63 -11.11
CA GLU A 2 -18.20 -2.98 -10.94
C GLU A 2 -18.39 -1.49 -10.68
N LEU A 3 -17.86 -1.00 -9.56
CA LEU A 3 -17.79 0.41 -9.21
C LEU A 3 -16.37 0.89 -9.53
N LEU A 4 -16.15 1.19 -10.80
CA LEU A 4 -15.04 2.01 -11.26
C LEU A 4 -15.49 3.47 -11.12
N ASP A 5 -14.78 4.27 -10.33
CA ASP A 5 -14.87 5.73 -10.49
C ASP A 5 -14.11 6.14 -11.76
N GLU A 6 -14.52 7.27 -12.37
CA GLU A 6 -14.11 7.73 -13.71
C GLU A 6 -12.58 7.83 -13.93
N ASP A 7 -11.78 7.83 -12.86
CA ASP A 7 -10.32 7.86 -12.91
C ASP A 7 -9.64 6.48 -12.96
N GLY A 8 -10.41 5.38 -13.05
CA GLY A 8 -9.85 4.02 -12.97
C GLY A 8 -9.23 3.69 -11.61
N ARG A 9 -9.46 4.54 -10.61
CA ARG A 9 -9.05 4.34 -9.22
C ARG A 9 -10.16 3.54 -8.54
N TYR A 10 -9.83 2.34 -8.08
CA TYR A 10 -10.74 1.49 -7.33
C TYR A 10 -11.45 2.30 -6.25
N GLY A 11 -12.74 2.56 -6.45
CA GLY A 11 -13.65 3.05 -5.41
C GLY A 11 -13.96 1.93 -4.43
N LEU A 12 -12.93 1.39 -3.77
CA LEU A 12 -13.12 0.46 -2.67
C LEU A 12 -13.68 1.27 -1.51
N SER A 13 -14.98 1.19 -1.27
CA SER A 13 -15.53 1.71 -0.02
C SER A 13 -14.87 0.95 1.14
N LEU A 14 -14.54 1.65 2.24
CA LEU A 14 -14.03 1.04 3.48
C LEU A 14 -14.90 -0.15 3.93
N GLU A 15 -16.20 -0.08 3.63
CA GLU A 15 -17.19 -1.12 3.87
C GLU A 15 -16.90 -2.42 3.09
N TYR A 16 -16.38 -2.31 1.86
CA TYR A 16 -16.04 -3.46 1.01
C TYR A 16 -14.79 -4.18 1.52
N VAL A 17 -13.76 -3.42 1.90
CA VAL A 17 -12.53 -3.95 2.52
C VAL A 17 -12.87 -4.73 3.80
N LYS A 18 -13.68 -4.12 4.67
CA LYS A 18 -14.13 -4.71 5.92
C LYS A 18 -14.89 -6.02 5.70
N LYS A 19 -15.78 -6.05 4.69
CA LYS A 19 -16.58 -7.23 4.35
C LYS A 19 -15.75 -8.38 3.78
N PHE A 20 -14.62 -8.11 3.14
CA PHE A 20 -13.73 -9.16 2.62
C PHE A 20 -12.86 -9.76 3.71
N ARG A 21 -12.39 -8.95 4.67
CA ARG A 21 -11.73 -9.40 5.89
C ARG A 21 -12.64 -10.29 6.74
N GLU A 22 -13.89 -9.88 6.93
CA GLU A 22 -14.90 -10.66 7.68
C GLU A 22 -15.25 -12.02 7.02
N ASN A 23 -15.07 -12.14 5.70
CA ASN A 23 -15.34 -13.37 4.95
C ASN A 23 -14.11 -14.28 4.77
N GLY A 24 -12.95 -13.93 5.36
CA GLY A 24 -11.72 -14.75 5.30
C GLY A 24 -11.13 -14.93 3.90
N ARG A 25 -11.53 -14.08 2.93
CA ARG A 25 -11.08 -14.14 1.53
C ARG A 25 -9.75 -13.40 1.30
N VAL A 26 -9.30 -12.70 2.33
CA VAL A 26 -8.18 -11.77 2.34
C VAL A 26 -7.54 -11.95 3.71
N ASP A 27 -6.22 -12.12 3.78
CA ASP A 27 -5.54 -12.20 5.07
C ASP A 27 -5.56 -10.83 5.77
N ASP A 28 -5.27 -10.80 7.08
CA ASP A 28 -5.37 -9.57 7.88
C ASP A 28 -4.49 -8.43 7.32
N VAL A 29 -3.35 -8.78 6.73
CA VAL A 29 -2.41 -7.84 6.11
C VAL A 29 -2.99 -7.24 4.83
N ASP A 30 -3.49 -8.07 3.91
CA ASP A 30 -4.09 -7.62 2.67
C ASP A 30 -5.33 -6.76 2.92
N GLY A 31 -6.11 -7.09 3.96
CA GLY A 31 -7.28 -6.29 4.38
C GLY A 31 -6.89 -4.89 4.85
N ALA A 32 -5.90 -4.80 5.75
CA ALA A 32 -5.44 -3.52 6.29
C ALA A 32 -4.70 -2.66 5.24
N LEU A 33 -3.98 -3.30 4.30
CA LEU A 33 -3.35 -2.60 3.18
C LEU A 33 -4.36 -2.02 2.20
N LEU A 34 -5.46 -2.72 1.98
CA LEU A 34 -6.55 -2.25 1.14
C LEU A 34 -7.21 -1.00 1.76
N GLU A 35 -7.41 -0.99 3.07
CA GLU A 35 -7.91 0.16 3.82
C GLU A 35 -6.98 1.38 3.70
N ALA A 36 -5.68 1.19 3.93
CA ALA A 36 -4.68 2.25 3.79
C ALA A 36 -4.63 2.82 2.36
N ARG A 37 -4.85 1.97 1.35
CA ARG A 37 -4.94 2.40 -0.06
C ARG A 37 -6.18 3.24 -0.35
N VAL A 38 -7.31 2.94 0.29
CA VAL A 38 -8.53 3.76 0.19
C VAL A 38 -8.29 5.16 0.75
N TYR A 39 -7.67 5.25 1.94
CA TYR A 39 -7.27 6.53 2.51
C TYR A 39 -6.31 7.31 1.61
N SER A 40 -5.37 6.61 0.95
CA SER A 40 -4.41 7.23 0.03
C SER A 40 -5.07 7.84 -1.21
N GLY A 41 -6.19 7.27 -1.66
CA GLY A 41 -6.97 7.80 -2.78
C GLY A 41 -7.81 9.04 -2.45
N TRP A 42 -8.04 9.32 -1.16
CA TRP A 42 -8.85 10.46 -0.73
C TRP A 42 -8.01 11.73 -0.61
N LYS A 43 -8.35 12.73 -1.42
CA LYS A 43 -7.67 14.04 -1.41
C LYS A 43 -7.69 14.64 0.00
N GLY A 44 -6.51 14.92 0.55
CA GLY A 44 -6.33 15.54 1.87
C GLY A 44 -6.19 14.58 3.05
N HIS A 45 -6.33 13.26 2.86
CA HIS A 45 -6.27 12.26 3.94
C HIS A 45 -4.92 11.55 4.05
N SER A 46 -3.85 12.24 3.66
CA SER A 46 -2.50 11.65 3.64
C SER A 46 -2.00 11.25 5.04
N LYS A 47 -2.51 11.88 6.11
CA LYS A 47 -2.13 11.54 7.48
C LYS A 47 -2.80 10.25 7.95
N GLU A 48 -4.06 10.08 7.60
CA GLU A 48 -4.86 8.89 7.88
C GLU A 48 -4.31 7.68 7.13
N ALA A 49 -3.94 7.87 5.86
CA ALA A 49 -3.23 6.85 5.08
C ALA A 49 -1.89 6.45 5.72
N GLU A 50 -1.08 7.45 6.13
CA GLU A 50 0.20 7.20 6.78
C GLU A 50 0.05 6.44 8.10
N ALA A 51 -0.97 6.78 8.89
CA ALA A 51 -1.30 6.08 10.13
C ALA A 51 -1.77 4.64 9.88
N ALA A 52 -2.62 4.41 8.88
CA ALA A 52 -3.09 3.07 8.54
C ALA A 52 -1.93 2.17 8.07
N TYR A 53 -1.01 2.69 7.23
CA TYR A 53 0.19 1.93 6.87
C TYR A 53 1.13 1.68 8.05
N GLN A 54 1.22 2.63 8.99
CA GLN A 54 2.02 2.47 10.19
C GLN A 54 1.46 1.37 11.10
N ASP A 55 0.14 1.31 11.28
CA ASP A 55 -0.55 0.28 12.08
C ASP A 55 -0.31 -1.13 11.52
N VAL A 56 -0.32 -1.29 10.19
CA VAL A 56 0.05 -2.56 9.53
C VAL A 56 1.48 -2.96 9.89
N ILE A 57 2.42 -2.03 9.84
CA ILE A 57 3.83 -2.30 10.17
C ILE A 57 4.01 -2.61 11.66
N GLU A 58 3.27 -1.96 12.54
CA GLU A 58 3.34 -2.22 13.99
C GLU A 58 2.76 -3.58 14.36
N THR A 59 1.69 -4.00 13.67
CA THR A 59 1.03 -5.28 13.92
C THR A 59 1.74 -6.45 13.20
N HIS A 60 2.28 -6.20 12.02
CA HIS A 60 2.92 -7.20 11.15
C HIS A 60 4.31 -6.74 10.71
N GLY A 61 5.19 -6.46 11.68
CA GLY A 61 6.51 -5.88 11.43
C GLY A 61 7.50 -6.80 10.70
N ASP A 62 7.19 -8.08 10.59
CA ASP A 62 7.91 -9.10 9.82
C ASP A 62 7.35 -9.31 8.40
N ASP A 63 6.22 -8.70 8.05
CA ASP A 63 5.63 -8.78 6.71
C ASP A 63 6.12 -7.64 5.82
N PHE A 64 6.70 -7.99 4.67
CA PHE A 64 7.25 -7.01 3.73
C PHE A 64 6.19 -6.10 3.08
N ARG A 65 4.92 -6.54 3.02
CA ARG A 65 3.85 -5.86 2.27
C ARG A 65 3.50 -4.51 2.88
N GLY A 66 3.50 -4.40 4.22
CA GLY A 66 3.30 -3.14 4.96
C GLY A 66 4.30 -2.07 4.55
N TYR A 67 5.59 -2.43 4.57
CA TYR A 67 6.66 -1.54 4.14
C TYR A 67 6.58 -1.21 2.64
N LEU A 68 6.31 -2.19 1.79
CA LEU A 68 6.20 -1.96 0.35
C LEU A 68 5.10 -0.94 0.03
N ALA A 69 3.91 -1.13 0.59
CA ALA A 69 2.77 -0.27 0.35
C ALA A 69 3.00 1.16 0.88
N LYS A 70 3.54 1.30 2.10
CA LYS A 70 3.90 2.61 2.66
C LYS A 70 4.95 3.34 1.80
N GLY A 71 5.91 2.60 1.24
CA GLY A 71 6.90 3.14 0.31
C GLY A 71 6.27 3.67 -0.99
N VAL A 72 5.32 2.92 -1.57
CA VAL A 72 4.57 3.37 -2.76
C VAL A 72 3.79 4.65 -2.44
N PHE A 73 3.05 4.67 -1.33
CA PHE A 73 2.32 5.85 -0.89
C PHE A 73 3.23 7.07 -0.72
N TYR A 74 4.41 6.91 -0.11
CA TYR A 74 5.38 8.01 0.00
C TYR A 74 5.88 8.51 -1.35
N ARG A 75 5.99 7.66 -2.39
CA ARG A 75 6.28 8.13 -3.75
C ARG A 75 5.13 8.97 -4.32
N GLU A 76 3.89 8.55 -4.10
CA GLU A 76 2.69 9.24 -4.61
C GLU A 76 2.50 10.63 -3.96
N ILE A 77 2.85 10.80 -2.69
CA ILE A 77 2.74 12.09 -2.00
C ILE A 77 4.02 12.95 -2.07
N GLY A 78 4.97 12.60 -2.94
CA GLY A 78 6.19 13.40 -3.17
C GLY A 78 7.22 13.34 -2.04
N LYS A 79 7.26 12.26 -1.26
CA LYS A 79 8.26 11.99 -0.20
C LYS A 79 9.24 10.86 -0.60
N PRO A 80 10.07 11.03 -1.64
CA PRO A 80 10.89 9.96 -2.19
C PRO A 80 11.93 9.41 -1.20
N ASP A 81 12.53 10.26 -0.35
CA ASP A 81 13.53 9.82 0.63
C ASP A 81 12.94 8.90 1.71
N ALA A 82 11.70 9.20 2.15
CA ALA A 82 10.97 8.34 3.08
C ALA A 82 10.59 7.01 2.43
N ALA A 83 10.23 7.03 1.14
CA ALA A 83 9.94 5.82 0.38
C ALA A 83 11.14 4.87 0.29
N GLU A 84 12.36 5.39 0.07
CA GLU A 84 13.57 4.57 0.02
C GLU A 84 13.82 3.80 1.32
N GLY A 85 13.53 4.42 2.47
CA GLY A 85 13.60 3.75 3.77
C GLY A 85 12.69 2.53 3.84
N MET A 86 11.44 2.68 3.39
CA MET A 86 10.43 1.62 3.41
C MET A 86 10.76 0.50 2.41
N PHE A 87 11.20 0.85 1.19
CA PHE A 87 11.60 -0.13 0.19
C PHE A 87 12.79 -0.99 0.61
N ARG A 88 13.74 -0.43 1.39
CA ARG A 88 14.84 -1.22 1.96
C ARG A 88 14.33 -2.27 2.94
N GLN A 89 13.39 -1.92 3.81
CA GLN A 89 12.78 -2.87 4.76
C GLN A 89 12.00 -3.96 4.03
N ALA A 90 11.16 -3.59 3.06
CA ALA A 90 10.42 -4.56 2.26
C ALA A 90 11.36 -5.57 1.57
N LYS A 91 12.47 -5.11 1.00
CA LYS A 91 13.46 -5.99 0.35
C LYS A 91 14.23 -6.90 1.30
N ALA A 92 14.33 -6.52 2.58
CA ALA A 92 14.97 -7.34 3.60
C ALA A 92 14.06 -8.50 4.05
N LEU A 93 12.75 -8.25 4.10
CA LEU A 93 11.75 -9.21 4.58
C LEU A 93 11.12 -10.06 3.47
N VAL A 94 11.23 -9.65 2.20
CA VAL A 94 10.58 -10.36 1.10
C VAL A 94 11.12 -11.80 0.93
N PRO A 95 10.24 -12.81 0.84
CA PRO A 95 10.61 -14.17 0.45
C PRO A 95 11.27 -14.21 -0.94
N GLY A 96 12.19 -15.14 -1.14
CA GLY A 96 12.97 -15.24 -2.38
C GLY A 96 12.13 -15.29 -3.66
N GLU A 97 11.02 -16.03 -3.63
CA GLU A 97 10.08 -16.20 -4.75
C GLU A 97 9.34 -14.90 -5.14
N MET A 98 9.16 -13.98 -4.19
CA MET A 98 8.48 -12.69 -4.43
C MET A 98 9.45 -11.54 -4.71
N ARG A 99 10.76 -11.78 -4.60
CA ARG A 99 11.79 -10.75 -4.70
C ARG A 99 11.76 -10.01 -6.06
N GLU A 100 11.53 -10.73 -7.15
CA GLU A 100 11.41 -10.12 -8.48
C GLU A 100 10.18 -9.23 -8.60
N VAL A 101 9.02 -9.72 -8.15
CA VAL A 101 7.76 -8.96 -8.16
C VAL A 101 7.90 -7.69 -7.32
N VAL A 102 8.43 -7.78 -6.10
CA VAL A 102 8.64 -6.63 -5.23
C VAL A 102 9.60 -5.60 -5.84
N ASN A 103 10.70 -6.05 -6.45
CA ASN A 103 11.61 -5.14 -7.14
C ASN A 103 10.95 -4.42 -8.32
N ALA A 104 10.09 -5.10 -9.08
CA ALA A 104 9.34 -4.51 -10.18
C ALA A 104 8.36 -3.43 -9.69
N VAL A 105 7.61 -3.70 -8.61
CA VAL A 105 6.71 -2.72 -7.97
C VAL A 105 7.48 -1.48 -7.51
N ILE A 106 8.64 -1.67 -6.85
CA ILE A 106 9.50 -0.57 -6.41
C ILE A 106 9.98 0.26 -7.60
N ALA A 107 10.45 -0.39 -8.67
CA ALA A 107 10.92 0.30 -9.87
C ALA A 107 9.81 1.13 -10.52
N GLN A 108 8.60 0.58 -10.61
CA GLN A 108 7.42 1.28 -11.14
C GLN A 108 7.06 2.50 -10.29
N ALA A 109 7.01 2.36 -8.96
CA ALA A 109 6.71 3.47 -8.05
C ALA A 109 7.75 4.60 -8.13
N LYS A 110 9.02 4.24 -8.38
CA LYS A 110 10.09 5.22 -8.64
C LYS A 110 9.90 5.92 -9.96
N ALA A 111 9.52 5.21 -11.03
CA ALA A 111 9.28 5.81 -12.34
C ALA A 111 8.05 6.75 -12.34
N GLN A 112 6.96 6.38 -11.65
CA GLN A 112 5.73 7.17 -11.62
C GLN A 112 5.88 8.48 -10.84
N GLY A 113 6.56 8.47 -9.70
CA GLY A 113 6.83 9.71 -8.94
C GLY A 113 7.85 10.66 -9.60
N ALA A 114 8.43 10.29 -10.75
CA ALA A 114 9.32 11.15 -11.53
C ALA A 114 8.59 11.92 -12.67
N LEU A 115 7.30 11.62 -12.89
CA LEU A 115 6.47 12.19 -13.97
C LEU A 115 5.53 13.31 -13.50
N GLN A 116 5.67 13.77 -12.24
CA GLN A 116 4.88 14.88 -11.68
C GLN A 116 5.69 16.16 -11.57
#